data_AF-B1YM72-F1
#
_entry.id   AF-B1YM72-F1
#
_cell.length_a   1.000
_cell.length_b   1.000
_cell.length_c   1.000
_cell.angle_alpha   90.00
_cell.angle_beta   90.00
_cell.angle_gamma   90.00
#
_symmetry.space_group_name_H-M   'P 1'
#
loop_
_entity.id
_entity.type
_entity.pdbx_description
1 polymer ?
#
loop_
_entity_poly.entity_id
_entity_poly.type
_entity_poly.pdbx_seq_one_letter_code
_entity_poly.pdbx_strand_id
1 'polypeptide(L)'
;MDEKVVKLKASCLSFIETLFPEEHFEFVEHTILPDAFGKSGTHLTFKSDERELKLSFVDQAHSRFERVFLAEKTPESPFFSRMMEATYEDGQLYIHHVLKSD
;
A
#
# COMPACT_ATOMS: atom_id res chain seq x y z
N MET A 1 0.70 19.84 4.46
CA MET A 1 0.46 18.40 4.21
C MET A 1 -0.16 17.84 5.47
N ASP A 2 -1.27 17.12 5.36
CA ASP A 2 -2.01 16.56 6.50
C ASP A 2 -1.09 15.67 7.35
N GLU A 3 -1.07 15.87 8.68
CA GLU A 3 -0.24 15.13 9.63
C GLU A 3 -0.51 13.61 9.56
N LYS A 4 -1.77 13.24 9.24
CA LYS A 4 -2.15 11.85 9.00
C LYS A 4 -1.41 11.25 7.80
N VAL A 5 -1.31 12.00 6.71
CA VAL A 5 -0.65 11.56 5.46
C VAL A 5 0.85 11.42 5.67
N VAL A 6 1.48 12.28 6.47
CA VAL A 6 2.91 12.17 6.81
C VAL A 6 3.19 10.87 7.56
N LYS A 7 2.42 10.58 8.61
CA LYS A 7 2.58 9.36 9.42
C LYS A 7 2.31 8.11 8.59
N LEU A 8 1.28 8.14 7.76
CA LEU A 8 0.93 7.03 6.87
C LEU A 8 2.06 6.73 5.89
N LYS A 9 2.61 7.75 5.23
CA LYS A 9 3.75 7.57 4.31
C LYS A 9 4.96 6.94 5.00
N ALA A 10 5.33 7.42 6.18
CA ALA A 10 6.47 6.88 6.92
C ALA A 10 6.26 5.41 7.32
N SER A 11 5.04 5.06 7.77
CA SER A 11 4.66 3.69 8.11
C SER A 11 4.74 2.77 6.87
N CYS A 12 4.18 3.21 5.74
CA CYS A 12 4.24 2.48 4.48
C CYS A 12 5.67 2.29 3.99
N LEU A 13 6.49 3.33 4.04
CA LEU A 13 7.88 3.26 3.57
C LEU A 13 8.67 2.26 4.40
N SER A 14 8.62 2.37 5.73
CA SER A 14 9.30 1.43 6.63
C SER A 14 8.84 -0.02 6.41
N PHE A 15 7.55 -0.22 6.15
CA PHE A 15 6.99 -1.53 5.84
C PHE A 15 7.53 -2.10 4.52
N ILE A 16 7.56 -1.28 3.46
CA ILE A 16 8.08 -1.67 2.14
C ILE A 16 9.57 -1.99 2.22
N GLU A 17 10.37 -1.15 2.89
CA GLU A 17 11.81 -1.37 3.08
C GLU A 17 12.10 -2.67 3.86
N THR A 18 11.16 -3.10 4.72
CA THR A 18 11.26 -4.40 5.39
C THR A 18 11.00 -5.57 4.44
N LEU A 19 10.07 -5.40 3.48
CA LEU A 19 9.74 -6.43 2.48
C LEU A 19 10.81 -6.58 1.40
N PHE A 20 11.44 -5.46 1.04
CA PHE A 20 12.40 -5.36 -0.05
C PHE A 20 13.67 -4.66 0.45
N PRO A 21 14.46 -5.31 1.32
CA PRO A 21 15.59 -4.67 2.02
C PRO A 21 16.72 -4.21 1.11
N GLU A 22 16.79 -4.73 -0.11
CA GLU A 22 17.82 -4.39 -1.10
C GLU A 22 17.38 -3.24 -2.05
N GLU A 23 16.11 -2.84 -2.00
CA GLU A 23 15.54 -1.81 -2.87
C GLU A 23 15.32 -0.50 -2.11
N HIS A 24 15.56 0.62 -2.78
CA HIS A 24 15.27 1.95 -2.25
C HIS A 24 13.99 2.47 -2.90
N PHE A 25 13.02 2.89 -2.08
CA PHE A 25 11.73 3.38 -2.56
C PHE A 25 11.55 4.86 -2.35
N GLU A 26 11.07 5.54 -3.37
CA GLU A 26 10.65 6.93 -3.31
C GLU A 26 9.13 7.03 -3.33
N PHE A 27 8.60 7.98 -2.56
CA PHE A 27 7.18 8.31 -2.61
C PHE A 27 6.85 9.04 -3.92
N VAL A 28 5.87 8.54 -4.67
CA VAL A 28 5.45 9.10 -5.96
C VAL A 28 4.16 9.89 -5.82
N GLU A 29 3.11 9.27 -5.31
CA GLU A 29 1.75 9.82 -5.38
C GLU A 29 0.90 9.42 -4.18
N HIS A 30 0.01 10.34 -3.79
CA HIS A 30 -1.07 10.12 -2.83
C HIS A 30 -2.38 10.53 -3.50
N THR A 31 -3.29 9.59 -3.63
CA THR A 31 -4.57 9.79 -4.32
C THR A 31 -5.69 9.27 -3.43
N ILE A 32 -6.78 10.03 -3.35
CA ILE A 32 -8.02 9.59 -2.73
C ILE A 32 -9.02 9.31 -3.84
N LEU A 33 -9.45 8.06 -3.98
CA LEU A 33 -10.37 7.62 -5.02
C LEU A 33 -11.54 6.88 -4.39
N PRO A 34 -12.76 7.00 -4.94
CA PRO A 34 -13.86 6.16 -4.51
C PRO A 34 -13.57 4.69 -4.84
N ASP A 35 -13.86 3.79 -3.90
CA ASP A 35 -13.86 2.36 -4.11
C ASP A 35 -15.11 1.92 -4.91
N ALA A 36 -15.20 0.63 -5.22
CA ALA A 36 -16.34 0.06 -5.96
C ALA A 36 -17.70 0.22 -5.26
N PHE A 37 -17.71 0.60 -3.99
CA PHE A 37 -18.89 0.84 -3.17
C PHE A 37 -19.13 2.35 -2.91
N GLY A 38 -18.35 3.23 -3.54
CA GLY A 38 -18.46 4.68 -3.42
C GLY A 38 -17.84 5.27 -2.15
N LYS A 39 -17.08 4.49 -1.37
CA LYS A 39 -16.35 4.99 -0.19
C LYS A 39 -14.99 5.54 -0.60
N SER A 40 -14.53 6.61 0.04
CA SER A 40 -13.20 7.16 -0.23
C SER A 40 -12.10 6.21 0.25
N GLY A 41 -11.35 5.64 -0.70
CA GLY A 41 -10.13 4.87 -0.46
C GLY A 41 -8.89 5.74 -0.57
N THR A 42 -7.92 5.52 0.31
CA THR A 42 -6.61 6.17 0.27
C THR A 42 -5.63 5.28 -0.48
N HIS A 43 -4.88 5.86 -1.43
CA HIS A 43 -3.87 5.13 -2.19
C HIS A 43 -2.53 5.86 -2.11
N LEU A 44 -1.47 5.10 -1.85
CA LEU A 44 -0.09 5.59 -1.85
C LEU A 44 0.73 4.79 -2.86
N THR A 45 1.46 5.49 -3.71
CA THR A 45 2.35 4.88 -4.71
C THR A 45 3.80 5.17 -4.35
N PHE A 46 4.61 4.12 -4.36
CA PHE A 46 6.05 4.16 -4.16
C PHE A 46 6.75 3.53 -5.36
N LYS A 47 8.00 3.91 -5.62
CA LYS A 47 8.75 3.40 -6.76
C LYS A 47 10.21 3.16 -6.40
N SER A 48 10.74 2.03 -6.84
CA SER A 48 12.17 1.73 -6.91
C SER A 48 12.60 1.64 -8.38
N ASP A 49 13.87 1.33 -8.61
CA ASP A 49 14.38 1.04 -9.95
C ASP A 49 13.77 -0.23 -10.56
N GLU A 50 13.31 -1.17 -9.72
CA GLU A 50 12.80 -2.47 -10.16
C GLU A 50 11.27 -2.49 -10.28
N ARG A 51 10.53 -1.77 -9.42
CA ARG A 51 9.08 -1.88 -9.36
C ARG A 51 8.37 -0.61 -8.88
N GLU A 52 7.11 -0.52 -9.24
CA GLU A 52 6.15 0.41 -8.65
C GLU A 52 5.25 -0.37 -7.69
N LEU A 53 5.09 0.15 -6.47
CA LEU A 53 4.25 -0.41 -5.42
C LEU A 53 3.09 0.52 -5.14
N LYS A 54 1.88 -0.04 -5.07
CA LYS A 54 0.67 0.70 -4.72
C LYS A 54 0.03 0.07 -3.48
N LEU A 55 -0.08 0.86 -2.42
CA LEU A 55 -0.81 0.52 -1.20
C LEU A 55 -2.19 1.14 -1.27
N SER A 56 -3.23 0.31 -1.13
CA SER A 56 -4.63 0.73 -1.18
C SER A 56 -5.32 0.41 0.13
N PHE A 57 -5.80 1.44 0.83
CA PHE A 57 -6.44 1.36 2.13
C PHE A 57 -7.95 1.32 1.96
N VAL A 58 -8.59 0.32 2.60
CA VAL A 58 -10.02 0.05 2.50
C VAL A 58 -10.63 -0.07 3.89
N ASP A 59 -11.53 0.85 4.21
CA ASP A 59 -12.32 0.85 5.44
C ASP A 59 -13.17 -0.41 5.56
N GLN A 60 -13.08 -1.08 6.72
CA GLN A 60 -13.93 -2.23 7.03
C GLN A 60 -15.26 -1.79 7.65
N ALA A 61 -16.31 -2.60 7.49
CA ALA A 61 -17.66 -2.29 7.98
C ALA A 61 -17.72 -2.04 9.50
N HIS A 62 -16.86 -2.71 10.29
CA HIS A 62 -16.75 -2.53 11.74
C HIS A 62 -15.77 -1.40 12.14
N SER A 63 -15.13 -0.72 11.18
CA SER A 63 -14.26 0.46 11.35
C SER A 63 -13.15 0.34 12.41
N ARG A 64 -12.69 -0.89 12.69
CA ARG A 64 -11.66 -1.13 13.72
C ARG A 64 -10.25 -0.96 13.16
N PHE A 65 -10.07 -1.29 11.89
CA PHE A 65 -8.81 -1.22 11.16
C PHE A 65 -9.09 -1.07 9.67
N GLU A 66 -8.08 -0.62 8.92
CA GLU A 66 -8.11 -0.58 7.45
C GLU A 66 -7.47 -1.85 6.89
N ARG A 67 -8.10 -2.47 5.88
CA ARG A 67 -7.40 -3.49 5.07
C ARG A 67 -6.54 -2.79 4.04
N VAL A 68 -5.33 -3.26 3.87
CA VAL A 68 -4.35 -2.69 2.96
C VAL A 68 -3.98 -3.72 1.92
N PHE A 69 -4.18 -3.38 0.66
CA PHE A 69 -3.74 -4.20 -0.46
C PHE A 69 -2.46 -3.62 -1.03
N LEU A 70 -1.38 -4.41 -1.05
CA LEU A 70 -0.16 -4.07 -1.76
C LEU A 70 -0.21 -4.73 -3.13
N ALA A 71 -0.13 -3.91 -4.16
CA ALA A 71 0.02 -4.34 -5.53
C ALA A 71 1.36 -3.89 -6.08
N GLU A 72 1.95 -4.71 -6.93
CA GLU A 72 3.20 -4.41 -7.61
C GLU A 72 2.99 -4.32 -9.12
N LYS A 73 3.83 -3.51 -9.75
CA LYS A 73 3.94 -3.38 -11.20
C LYS A 73 5.43 -3.36 -11.53
N THR A 74 5.85 -4.22 -12.45
CA THR A 74 7.25 -4.36 -12.89
C THR A 74 7.35 -4.10 -14.39
N PRO A 75 8.56 -3.97 -14.96
CA PRO A 75 8.72 -3.89 -16.41
C PRO A 75 8.13 -5.09 -17.17
N GLU A 76 8.13 -6.28 -16.56
CA GLU A 76 7.58 -7.51 -17.13
C GLU A 76 6.05 -7.59 -17.00
N SER A 77 5.48 -6.97 -15.97
CA SER A 77 4.03 -6.88 -15.74
C SER A 77 3.60 -5.42 -15.65
N PRO A 78 3.17 -4.79 -16.77
CA PRO A 78 2.86 -3.36 -16.81
C PRO A 78 1.56 -2.99 -16.07
N PHE A 79 0.86 -3.97 -15.50
CA PHE A 79 -0.34 -3.78 -14.69
C PHE A 79 -0.06 -4.09 -13.23
N PHE A 80 -0.72 -3.36 -12.33
CA PHE A 80 -0.67 -3.64 -10.91
C PHE A 80 -1.30 -5.00 -10.61
N SER A 81 -0.51 -5.93 -10.11
CA SER A 81 -0.96 -7.22 -9.61
C SER A 81 -0.86 -7.25 -8.10
N ARG A 82 -1.91 -7.76 -7.44
CA ARG A 82 -1.96 -7.80 -5.98
C ARG A 82 -1.02 -8.89 -5.47
N MET A 83 -0.05 -8.51 -4.65
CA MET A 83 0.94 -9.44 -4.09
C MET A 83 0.69 -9.79 -2.62
N MET A 84 0.06 -8.90 -1.85
CA MET A 84 -0.28 -9.18 -0.45
C MET A 84 -1.45 -8.36 0.06
N GLU A 85 -1.96 -8.82 1.19
CA GLU A 85 -2.93 -8.14 2.02
C GLU A 85 -2.34 -7.94 3.42
N ALA A 86 -2.53 -6.75 3.96
CA ALA A 86 -2.11 -6.34 5.28
C ALA A 86 -3.27 -5.63 6.00
N THR A 87 -3.07 -5.37 7.28
CA THR A 87 -3.96 -4.56 8.11
C THR A 87 -3.18 -3.35 8.61
N TYR A 88 -3.81 -2.18 8.58
CA TYR A 88 -3.30 -0.96 9.20
C TYR A 88 -4.08 -0.66 10.47
N GLU A 89 -3.38 -0.71 11.61
CA GLU A 89 -3.91 -0.44 12.95
C GLU A 89 -2.83 0.28 13.76
N ASP A 90 -3.22 1.31 14.52
CA ASP A 90 -2.34 2.08 15.41
C ASP A 90 -1.03 2.59 14.77
N GLY A 91 -1.08 2.97 13.49
CA GLY A 91 0.06 3.54 12.78
C GLY A 91 1.04 2.51 12.20
N GLN A 92 0.71 1.22 12.25
CA GLN A 92 1.57 0.13 11.79
C GLN A 92 0.85 -0.78 10.80
N LEU A 93 1.64 -1.39 9.90
CA LEU A 93 1.17 -2.36 8.91
C LEU A 93 1.54 -3.77 9.36
N TYR A 94 0.56 -4.66 9.36
CA TYR A 94 0.71 -6.06 9.73
C TYR A 94 0.32 -6.96 8.55
N ILE A 95 1.21 -7.85 8.13
CA ILE A 95 0.92 -8.79 7.04
C ILE A 95 -0.20 -9.73 7.49
N HIS A 96 -1.26 -9.80 6.68
CA HIS A 96 -2.36 -10.74 6.90
C HIS A 96 -2.21 -11.97 5.98
N HIS A 97 -1.91 -11.74 4.70
CA HIS A 97 -1.77 -12.81 3.71
C HIS A 97 -0.81 -12.40 2.59
N VAL A 98 0.11 -13.28 2.20
CA VAL A 98 0.92 -13.12 0.98
C VAL A 98 0.28 -13.96 -0.12
N LEU A 99 -0.06 -13.34 -1.24
CA LEU A 99 -0.60 -14.05 -2.39
C LEU A 99 0.54 -14.74 -3.12
N LYS A 100 0.31 -16.00 -3.48
CA LYS A 100 1.23 -16.71 -4.37
C LYS A 100 1.06 -16.11 -5.76
N SER A 101 2.15 -15.61 -6.34
CA SER A 101 2.20 -15.26 -7.76
C SER A 101 1.98 -16.55 -8.55
N ASP A 102 1.00 -16.55 -9.47
CA ASP A 102 0.80 -17.63 -10.44
C ASP A 102 1.93 -17.65 -11.49
#